data_AF-A0AAD4M4Y6-F1
#
_entry.id   AF-A0AAD4M4Y6-F1
#
_cell.length_a   1.000
_cell.length_b   1.000
_cell.length_c   1.000
_cell.angle_alpha   90.00
_cell.angle_beta   90.00
_cell.angle_gamma   90.00
#
_symmetry.space_group_name_H-M   'P 1'
#
loop_
_entity.id
_entity.type
_entity.pdbx_description
1 polymer ?
#
loop_
_entity_poly.entity_id
_entity_poly.type
_entity_poly.pdbx_seq_one_letter_code
_entity_poly.pdbx_strand_id
1 'polypeptide(L)'
;VSLGDIERRDFEAFLSVLYPEDFEKHDLSYEQWISVLHLSTRWDFVSLRKLALKSIEPPTPYDRLLLARTYSVDHWVLPALCALCERTEPISLNEARQMSIEDIVLVATVREDIREHTLRINTAEIPSRVKAVQAGKPTCAGSVNVSPTNPRIGVRRKCSLQQRPQLPPRVLQKRRK
;
A
#
# COMPACT_ATOMS: atom_id res chain seq x y z
N VAL A 1 -33.09 10.84 18.65
CA VAL A 1 -31.74 10.27 18.82
C VAL A 1 -30.82 11.01 17.86
N SER A 2 -29.95 11.89 18.34
CA SER A 2 -28.93 12.53 17.49
C SER A 2 -27.70 11.64 17.46
N LEU A 3 -27.42 11.06 16.30
CA LEU A 3 -26.18 10.35 16.04
C LEU A 3 -25.12 11.44 15.76
N GLY A 4 -24.41 11.87 16.81
CA GLY A 4 -23.44 12.97 16.73
C GLY A 4 -22.35 12.73 15.69
N ASP A 5 -21.74 13.81 15.16
CA ASP A 5 -20.61 13.88 14.22
C ASP A 5 -20.56 12.83 13.09
N ILE A 6 -21.70 12.24 12.72
CA ILE A 6 -21.81 11.29 11.61
C ILE A 6 -22.56 12.01 10.51
N GLU A 7 -21.92 12.18 9.36
CA GLU A 7 -22.60 12.77 8.22
C GLU A 7 -23.71 11.85 7.74
N ARG A 8 -24.82 12.44 7.28
CA ARG A 8 -25.97 11.66 6.76
C ARG A 8 -25.54 10.65 5.69
N ARG A 9 -24.59 11.06 4.83
CA ARG A 9 -24.06 10.25 3.72
C ARG A 9 -23.32 9.01 4.22
N ASP A 10 -22.56 9.13 5.30
CA ASP A 10 -21.83 8.01 5.90
C ASP A 10 -22.79 6.97 6.47
N PHE A 11 -23.82 7.44 7.17
CA PHE A 11 -24.83 6.56 7.73
C PHE A 11 -25.67 5.88 6.64
N GLU A 12 -26.04 6.59 5.59
CA GLU A 12 -26.75 6.04 4.44
C GLU A 12 -25.94 4.94 3.74
N ALA A 13 -24.65 5.16 3.51
CA ALA A 13 -23.74 4.15 2.97
C ALA A 13 -23.60 2.92 3.88
N PHE A 14 -23.60 3.12 5.20
CA PHE A 14 -23.59 2.00 6.15
C PHE A 14 -24.91 1.20 6.13
N LEU A 15 -26.05 1.89 6.04
CA LEU A 15 -27.35 1.23 5.98
C LEU A 15 -27.56 0.47 4.67
N SER A 16 -27.04 0.96 3.53
CA SER A 16 -27.15 0.25 2.25
C SER A 16 -26.42 -1.10 2.26
N VAL A 17 -25.37 -1.24 3.08
CA VAL A 17 -24.67 -2.53 3.29
C VAL A 17 -25.43 -3.44 4.27
N LEU A 18 -26.10 -2.88 5.28
CA LEU A 18 -26.88 -3.66 6.25
C LEU A 18 -28.22 -4.16 5.68
N TYR A 19 -28.85 -3.34 4.84
CA TYR A 19 -30.15 -3.59 4.23
C TYR A 19 -30.04 -3.44 2.71
N PRO A 20 -29.27 -4.32 2.04
CA PRO A 20 -29.11 -4.25 0.61
C PRO A 20 -30.41 -4.67 -0.08
N GLU A 21 -30.76 -3.98 -1.16
CA GLU A 21 -31.81 -4.43 -2.08
C GLU A 21 -31.33 -5.67 -2.85
N ASP A 22 -30.05 -5.69 -3.22
CA ASP A 22 -29.37 -6.82 -3.89
C ASP A 22 -28.10 -7.23 -3.10
N PHE A 23 -28.11 -8.43 -2.52
CA PHE A 23 -26.98 -8.92 -1.70
C PHE A 23 -25.70 -9.21 -2.49
N GLU A 24 -25.78 -9.35 -3.82
CA GLU A 24 -24.64 -9.73 -4.65
C GLU A 24 -23.78 -8.54 -5.10
N LYS A 25 -24.33 -7.31 -5.13
CA LYS A 25 -23.62 -6.13 -5.63
C LYS A 25 -23.81 -4.95 -4.71
N HIS A 26 -22.69 -4.39 -4.29
CA HIS A 26 -22.65 -3.16 -3.51
C HIS A 26 -21.95 -2.10 -4.37
N ASP A 27 -22.72 -1.26 -5.04
CA ASP A 27 -22.22 -0.18 -5.91
C ASP A 27 -21.84 1.04 -5.04
N LEU A 28 -20.88 0.85 -4.14
CA LEU A 28 -20.35 1.89 -3.26
C LEU A 28 -19.00 2.40 -3.76
N SER A 29 -18.79 3.72 -3.66
CA SER A 29 -17.52 4.35 -3.93
C SER A 29 -16.49 4.07 -2.85
N TYR A 30 -15.21 4.36 -3.15
CA TYR A 30 -14.12 4.23 -2.19
C TYR A 30 -14.39 5.00 -0.87
N GLU A 31 -14.83 6.26 -0.98
CA GLU A 31 -15.17 7.09 0.18
C GLU A 31 -16.33 6.49 0.99
N GLN A 32 -17.37 5.99 0.32
CA GLN A 32 -18.50 5.32 0.99
C GLN A 32 -18.05 4.06 1.73
N TRP A 33 -17.16 3.27 1.14
CA TRP A 33 -16.59 2.11 1.83
C TRP A 33 -15.73 2.49 3.03
N ILE A 34 -14.99 3.61 2.98
CA ILE A 34 -14.28 4.15 4.15
C ILE A 34 -15.29 4.51 5.25
N SER A 35 -16.41 5.16 4.91
CA SER A 35 -17.48 5.48 5.86
C SER A 35 -18.07 4.22 6.50
N VAL A 36 -18.35 3.19 5.70
CA VAL A 36 -18.80 1.87 6.19
C VAL A 36 -17.77 1.26 7.13
N LEU A 37 -16.47 1.29 6.77
CA LEU A 37 -15.39 0.79 7.59
C LEU A 37 -15.28 1.56 8.92
N HIS A 38 -15.44 2.88 8.87
CA HIS A 38 -15.40 3.75 10.04
C HIS A 38 -16.53 3.41 11.02
N LEU A 39 -17.78 3.41 10.54
CA LEU A 39 -18.95 3.14 11.36
C LEU A 39 -19.00 1.71 11.87
N SER A 40 -18.64 0.73 11.03
CA SER A 40 -18.55 -0.67 11.47
C SER A 40 -17.49 -0.88 12.53
N THR A 41 -16.37 -0.16 12.49
CA THR A 41 -15.35 -0.21 13.55
C THR A 41 -15.83 0.51 14.82
N ARG A 42 -16.45 1.68 14.68
CA ARG A 42 -16.96 2.48 15.82
C ARG A 42 -18.05 1.77 16.60
N TRP A 43 -18.90 1.00 15.92
CA TRP A 43 -20.01 0.26 16.53
C TRP A 43 -19.73 -1.24 16.70
N ASP A 44 -18.48 -1.67 16.47
CA ASP A 44 -18.00 -3.05 16.67
C ASP A 44 -18.73 -4.12 15.84
N PHE A 45 -19.19 -3.76 14.63
CA PHE A 45 -19.71 -4.71 13.66
C PHE A 45 -18.58 -5.46 12.93
N VAL A 46 -18.03 -6.49 13.57
CA VAL A 46 -16.89 -7.27 13.07
C VAL A 46 -17.09 -7.83 11.66
N SER A 47 -18.29 -8.33 11.34
CA SER A 47 -18.60 -8.90 10.01
C SER A 47 -18.60 -7.84 8.92
N LEU A 48 -19.18 -6.66 9.19
CA LEU A 48 -19.20 -5.56 8.24
C LEU A 48 -17.81 -4.95 8.07
N ARG A 49 -17.05 -4.82 9.16
CA ARG A 49 -15.65 -4.38 9.08
C ARG A 49 -14.83 -5.28 8.16
N LYS A 50 -14.99 -6.61 8.28
CA LYS A 50 -14.32 -7.57 7.39
C LYS A 50 -14.80 -7.47 5.94
N LEU A 51 -16.08 -7.22 5.71
CA LEU A 51 -16.63 -7.00 4.37
C LEU A 51 -16.03 -5.73 3.75
N ALA A 52 -16.08 -4.61 4.47
CA ALA A 52 -15.53 -3.34 4.01
C ALA A 52 -14.04 -3.45 3.68
N LEU A 53 -13.24 -4.10 4.53
CA LEU A 53 -11.82 -4.33 4.25
C LEU A 53 -11.57 -5.19 3.00
N LYS A 54 -12.49 -6.09 2.64
CA LYS A 54 -12.37 -6.88 1.39
C LYS A 54 -12.78 -6.10 0.16
N SER A 55 -13.71 -5.16 0.31
CA SER A 55 -14.25 -4.35 -0.79
C SER A 55 -13.41 -3.11 -1.08
N ILE A 56 -12.66 -2.60 -0.09
CA ILE A 56 -11.81 -1.43 -0.26
C ILE A 56 -10.58 -1.80 -1.08
N GLU A 57 -10.43 -1.15 -2.23
CA GLU A 57 -9.20 -1.11 -3.00
C GLU A 57 -8.60 0.30 -2.92
N PRO A 58 -7.53 0.51 -2.11
CA PRO A 58 -6.93 1.82 -1.93
C PRO A 58 -6.28 2.30 -3.23
N PRO A 59 -6.54 3.54 -3.68
CA PRO A 59 -6.02 4.03 -4.96
C PRO A 59 -4.51 4.28 -4.92
N THR A 60 -3.97 4.63 -3.74
CA THR A 60 -2.54 4.85 -3.55
C THR A 60 -1.97 3.95 -2.45
N PRO A 61 -0.66 3.62 -2.50
CA PRO A 61 -0.01 2.87 -1.43
C PRO A 61 0.02 3.66 -0.11
N TYR A 62 0.00 4.99 -0.20
CA TYR A 62 -0.14 5.87 0.95
C TYR A 62 -1.49 5.69 1.65
N ASP A 63 -2.59 5.72 0.89
CA ASP A 63 -3.94 5.53 1.45
C ASP A 63 -4.09 4.16 2.10
N ARG A 64 -3.48 3.13 1.48
CA ARG A 64 -3.42 1.79 2.07
C ARG A 64 -2.73 1.78 3.42
N LEU A 65 -1.59 2.45 3.55
CA LEU A 65 -0.86 2.55 4.81
C LEU A 65 -1.68 3.30 5.86
N LEU A 66 -2.29 4.42 5.49
CA LEU A 66 -3.11 5.23 6.40
C LEU A 66 -4.29 4.42 6.93
N LEU A 67 -5.04 3.73 6.06
CA LEU A 67 -6.13 2.84 6.46
C LEU A 67 -5.62 1.70 7.35
N ALA A 68 -4.47 1.10 7.00
CA ALA A 68 -3.90 0.01 7.77
C ALA A 68 -3.53 0.43 9.21
N ARG A 69 -2.94 1.62 9.38
CA ARG A 69 -2.61 2.17 10.70
C ARG A 69 -3.87 2.58 11.47
N THR A 70 -4.80 3.28 10.83
CA THR A 70 -6.02 3.79 11.45
C THR A 70 -6.92 2.66 11.97
N TYR A 71 -7.07 1.58 11.19
CA TYR A 71 -7.95 0.47 11.52
C TYR A 71 -7.22 -0.77 12.02
N SER A 72 -5.92 -0.68 12.35
CA SER A 72 -5.09 -1.79 12.84
C SER A 72 -5.16 -3.04 11.97
N VAL A 73 -4.80 -2.89 10.68
CA VAL A 73 -4.82 -3.95 9.66
C VAL A 73 -3.40 -4.34 9.30
N ASP A 74 -2.75 -5.13 10.15
CA ASP A 74 -1.30 -5.39 10.09
C ASP A 74 -0.83 -5.98 8.75
N HIS A 75 -1.62 -6.87 8.15
CA HIS A 75 -1.28 -7.52 6.88
C HIS A 75 -1.22 -6.57 5.68
N TRP A 76 -1.73 -5.34 5.80
CA TRP A 76 -1.63 -4.30 4.77
C TRP A 76 -0.41 -3.39 4.94
N VAL A 77 0.15 -3.31 6.15
CA VAL A 77 1.23 -2.38 6.48
C VAL A 77 2.48 -2.67 5.66
N LEU A 78 2.96 -3.92 5.66
CA LEU A 78 4.17 -4.29 4.94
C LEU A 78 4.04 -4.10 3.42
N PRO A 79 2.98 -4.60 2.74
CA PRO A 79 2.78 -4.34 1.31
C PRO A 79 2.70 -2.84 0.97
N ALA A 80 2.08 -2.03 1.82
CA ALA A 80 1.97 -0.59 1.61
C ALA A 80 3.34 0.10 1.72
N LEU A 81 4.14 -0.25 2.74
CA LEU A 81 5.50 0.27 2.91
C LEU A 81 6.42 -0.14 1.75
N CYS A 82 6.36 -1.39 1.28
CA CYS A 82 7.11 -1.84 0.12
C CYS A 82 6.75 -1.01 -1.13
N ALA A 83 5.46 -0.84 -1.40
CA ALA A 83 5.00 -0.05 -2.54
C ALA A 83 5.40 1.45 -2.43
N LEU A 84 5.45 2.01 -1.21
CA LEU A 84 5.96 3.37 -0.98
C LEU A 84 7.47 3.51 -1.24
N CYS A 85 8.24 2.45 -0.99
CA CYS A 85 9.67 2.42 -1.27
C CYS A 85 9.96 2.31 -2.78
N GLU A 86 9.16 1.52 -3.49
CA GLU A 86 9.25 1.33 -4.95
C GLU A 86 8.84 2.58 -5.73
N ARG A 87 7.93 3.40 -5.18
CA ARG A 87 7.42 4.62 -5.82
C ARG A 87 8.56 5.61 -6.15
N THR A 88 8.55 6.14 -7.37
CA THR A 88 9.54 7.14 -7.85
C THR A 88 9.41 8.46 -7.11
N GLU A 89 8.18 8.95 -6.92
CA GLU A 89 7.85 10.20 -6.24
C GLU A 89 8.32 10.20 -4.78
N PRO A 90 8.87 11.32 -4.28
CA PRO A 90 9.17 11.48 -2.86
C PRO A 90 7.88 11.58 -2.04
N ILE A 91 7.98 11.30 -0.74
CA ILE A 91 6.88 11.52 0.20
C ILE A 91 6.55 13.01 0.20
N SER A 92 5.28 13.33 -0.03
CA SER A 92 4.82 14.72 -0.01
C SER A 92 4.69 15.23 1.43
N LEU A 93 4.75 16.55 1.62
CA LEU A 93 4.62 17.14 2.94
C LEU A 93 3.22 16.86 3.56
N ASN A 94 2.19 16.78 2.73
CA ASN A 94 0.84 16.45 3.18
C ASN A 94 0.73 14.99 3.64
N GLU A 95 1.34 14.06 2.90
CA GLU A 95 1.44 12.65 3.29
C GLU A 95 2.21 12.50 4.61
N ALA A 96 3.38 13.13 4.70
CA ALA A 96 4.23 13.10 5.89
C ALA A 96 3.54 13.65 7.15
N ARG A 97 2.60 14.59 7.02
CA ARG A 97 1.86 15.13 8.17
C ARG A 97 0.87 14.13 8.78
N GLN A 98 0.38 13.16 8.01
CA GLN A 98 -0.57 12.16 8.50
C GLN A 98 0.09 10.82 8.80
N MET A 99 1.31 10.57 8.31
CA MET A 99 2.10 9.39 8.64
C MET A 99 2.72 9.49 10.04
N SER A 100 3.02 8.32 10.61
CA SER A 100 3.88 8.25 11.79
C SER A 100 5.33 8.62 11.42
N ILE A 101 6.07 9.20 12.36
CA ILE A 101 7.47 9.57 12.15
C ILE A 101 8.30 8.31 11.85
N GLU A 102 7.97 7.21 12.53
CA GLU A 102 8.61 5.91 12.37
C GLU A 102 8.46 5.38 10.94
N ASP A 103 7.25 5.46 10.35
CA ASP A 103 7.00 5.03 8.98
C ASP A 103 7.75 5.90 7.96
N ILE A 104 7.84 7.22 8.21
CA ILE A 104 8.57 8.14 7.33
C ILE A 104 10.06 7.83 7.33
N VAL A 105 10.66 7.67 8.52
CA VAL A 105 12.09 7.35 8.67
C VAL A 105 12.38 5.97 8.04
N LEU A 106 11.50 4.99 8.25
CA LEU A 106 11.63 3.67 7.65
C LEU A 106 11.63 3.73 6.12
N VAL A 107 10.65 4.42 5.52
CA VAL A 107 10.59 4.54 4.06
C VAL A 107 11.80 5.31 3.52
N ALA A 108 12.25 6.37 4.20
CA ALA A 108 13.41 7.15 3.80
C ALA A 108 14.70 6.32 3.81
N THR A 109 14.96 5.61 4.90
CA THR A 109 16.15 4.75 5.07
C THR A 109 16.18 3.63 4.04
N VAL A 110 15.08 2.90 3.88
CA VAL A 110 14.98 1.82 2.88
C VAL A 110 15.15 2.36 1.46
N ARG A 111 14.60 3.54 1.14
CA ARG A 111 14.79 4.15 -0.18
C ARG A 111 16.23 4.59 -0.42
N GLU A 112 16.92 5.07 0.61
CA GLU A 112 18.33 5.43 0.52
C GLU A 112 19.18 4.18 0.24
N ASP A 113 18.98 3.11 1.01
CA ASP A 113 19.65 1.82 0.83
C ASP A 113 19.41 1.21 -0.56
N ILE A 114 18.16 1.15 -1.03
CA ILE A 114 17.82 0.57 -2.34
C ILE A 114 18.41 1.42 -3.48
N ARG A 115 18.44 2.75 -3.29
CA ARG A 115 18.94 3.69 -4.29
C ARG A 115 20.42 4.00 -4.11
N GLU A 116 21.16 3.24 -3.30
CA GLU A 116 22.62 3.29 -3.24
C GLU A 116 23.23 2.80 -4.55
N HIS A 117 23.14 3.67 -5.56
CA HIS A 117 24.08 3.81 -6.64
C HIS A 117 23.93 5.24 -7.17
N THR A 118 25.03 6.00 -7.12
CA THR A 118 25.32 7.19 -7.94
C THR A 118 25.01 8.57 -7.32
N LEU A 119 25.61 8.95 -6.20
CA LEU A 119 25.94 10.38 -6.03
C LEU A 119 27.30 10.55 -5.34
N ARG A 120 28.33 10.90 -6.13
CA ARG A 120 29.40 11.77 -5.63
C ARG A 120 28.75 13.11 -5.33
N ILE A 121 28.22 13.30 -4.12
CA ILE A 121 27.65 14.59 -3.72
C ILE A 121 28.82 15.54 -3.45
N ASN A 122 28.96 16.58 -4.29
CA ASN A 122 29.83 17.69 -3.96
C ASN A 122 29.20 18.47 -2.80
N THR A 123 29.89 18.58 -1.66
CA THR A 123 29.38 19.27 -0.46
C THR A 123 28.94 20.71 -0.74
N ALA A 124 29.57 21.36 -1.73
CA ALA A 124 29.23 22.71 -2.16
C ALA A 124 27.83 22.84 -2.79
N GLU A 125 27.26 21.75 -3.32
CA GLU A 125 25.95 21.77 -3.99
C GLU A 125 24.78 21.54 -3.02
N ILE A 126 25.04 20.99 -1.83
CA ILE A 126 24.02 20.65 -0.83
C ILE A 126 23.15 21.87 -0.46
N PRO A 127 23.72 23.05 -0.12
CA PRO A 127 22.91 24.21 0.24
C PRO A 127 21.99 24.66 -0.90
N SER A 128 22.46 24.57 -2.16
CA SER A 128 21.69 24.93 -3.34
C SER A 128 20.51 23.99 -3.57
N ARG A 129 20.72 22.68 -3.37
CA ARG A 129 19.64 21.67 -3.45
C ARG A 129 18.61 21.87 -2.35
N VAL A 130 19.04 22.12 -1.11
CA VAL A 130 18.13 22.40 0.02
C VAL A 130 17.27 23.64 -0.28
N LYS A 131 17.89 24.74 -0.73
CA LYS A 131 17.17 25.96 -1.10
C LYS A 131 16.17 25.72 -2.24
N ALA A 132 16.54 24.92 -3.25
CA ALA A 132 15.65 24.60 -4.36
C ALA A 132 14.40 23.82 -3.91
N VAL A 133 14.55 22.86 -2.99
CA VAL A 133 13.43 22.11 -2.41
C VAL A 133 12.56 23.01 -1.53
N GLN A 134 13.16 23.86 -0.70
CA GLN A 134 12.43 24.82 0.14
C GLN A 134 11.64 25.85 -0.68
N ALA A 135 12.12 26.22 -1.86
CA ALA A 135 11.46 27.14 -2.78
C ALA A 135 10.30 26.50 -3.57
N GLY A 136 9.97 25.22 -3.35
CA GLY A 136 8.82 24.55 -3.95
C GLY A 136 8.95 24.24 -5.45
N LYS A 137 10.16 24.27 -6.02
CA LYS A 137 10.36 23.84 -7.41
C LYS A 137 10.20 22.31 -7.50
N PRO A 138 9.28 21.79 -8.32
CA PRO A 138 9.22 20.35 -8.58
C PRO A 138 10.57 19.97 -9.19
N THR A 139 11.30 19.10 -8.51
CA THR A 139 12.57 18.58 -9.04
C THR A 139 12.21 17.53 -10.09
N CYS A 140 11.70 17.97 -11.24
CA CYS A 140 11.56 17.16 -12.44
C CYS A 140 12.78 17.43 -13.32
N ALA A 141 13.82 16.62 -13.16
CA ALA A 141 14.81 16.35 -14.21
C ALA A 141 15.74 15.24 -13.73
N GLY A 142 15.24 14.00 -13.70
CA GLY A 142 16.12 12.88 -13.98
C GLY A 142 16.60 13.05 -15.42
N SER A 143 17.74 13.72 -15.63
CA SER A 143 18.47 13.61 -16.88
C SER A 143 18.99 12.18 -16.95
N VAL A 144 18.16 11.27 -17.47
CA VAL A 144 18.67 10.00 -17.97
C VAL A 144 19.32 10.34 -19.31
N ASN A 145 20.60 10.69 -19.26
CA ASN A 145 21.46 10.61 -20.43
C ASN A 145 21.62 9.12 -20.77
N VAL A 146 20.65 8.54 -21.48
CA VAL A 146 20.90 7.33 -22.25
C VAL A 146 21.56 7.78 -23.54
N SER A 147 22.89 7.73 -23.57
CA SER A 147 23.62 7.65 -24.83
C SER A 147 24.00 6.19 -25.09
N PRO A 148 23.80 5.68 -26.31
CA PRO A 148 23.84 4.25 -26.59
C PRO A 148 25.27 3.82 -26.97
N THR A 149 25.85 2.88 -26.24
CA THR A 149 26.89 2.02 -26.82
C THR A 149 26.70 0.57 -26.34
N ASN A 150 26.32 -0.25 -27.31
CA ASN A 150 26.20 -1.70 -27.32
C ASN A 150 27.61 -2.34 -27.51
N PRO A 151 27.81 -3.67 -27.61
CA PRO A 151 27.19 -4.85 -26.99
C PRO A 151 28.22 -5.80 -26.31
N ARG A 152 27.69 -6.85 -25.66
CA ARG A 152 28.31 -8.16 -25.34
C ARG A 152 29.23 -8.21 -24.12
N ILE A 153 28.78 -8.94 -23.10
CA ILE A 153 29.37 -10.20 -22.64
C ILE A 153 28.27 -10.96 -21.89
N GLY A 154 28.00 -12.18 -22.35
CA GLY A 154 26.97 -13.05 -21.80
C GLY A 154 27.38 -13.62 -20.45
N VAL A 155 26.44 -13.65 -19.53
CA VAL A 155 26.42 -14.66 -18.46
C VAL A 155 25.02 -15.25 -18.42
N ARG A 156 24.88 -16.43 -19.02
CA ARG A 156 23.78 -17.37 -18.79
C ARG A 156 23.68 -17.62 -17.28
N ARG A 157 22.61 -17.17 -16.63
CA ARG A 157 22.17 -17.78 -15.38
C ARG A 157 21.09 -18.80 -15.70
N LYS A 158 21.43 -20.06 -15.46
CA LYS A 158 20.59 -21.22 -15.74
C LYS A 158 19.31 -21.16 -14.93
N CYS A 159 18.21 -21.44 -15.63
CA CYS A 159 16.97 -21.94 -15.07
C CYS A 159 17.25 -23.18 -14.21
N SER A 160 16.73 -23.21 -12.98
CA SER A 160 16.53 -24.45 -12.22
C SER A 160 15.12 -24.44 -11.64
N LEU A 161 14.21 -24.96 -12.45
CA LEU A 161 12.98 -25.60 -12.02
C LEU A 161 13.37 -26.89 -11.29
N GLN A 162 13.03 -27.01 -10.00
CA GLN A 162 12.80 -28.28 -9.29
C GLN A 162 12.44 -27.95 -7.83
N GLN A 163 11.47 -28.56 -7.17
CA GLN A 163 10.27 -29.33 -7.50
C GLN A 163 9.60 -29.53 -6.13
N ARG A 164 8.27 -29.38 -6.05
CA ARG A 164 7.52 -29.78 -4.85
C ARG A 164 7.64 -31.30 -4.66
N PRO A 165 7.89 -31.82 -3.44
CA PRO A 165 7.69 -33.24 -3.18
C PRO A 165 6.20 -33.56 -3.09
N GLN A 166 5.73 -34.44 -3.96
CA GLN A 166 4.42 -35.08 -3.90
C GLN A 166 4.43 -36.17 -2.81
N LEU A 167 3.46 -36.14 -1.90
CA LEU A 167 3.20 -37.23 -0.95
C LEU A 167 2.38 -38.33 -1.65
N PRO A 168 2.67 -39.63 -1.43
CA PRO A 168 1.93 -40.72 -2.05
C PRO A 168 0.55 -40.94 -1.40
N PRO A 169 -0.44 -41.48 -2.15
CA PRO A 169 -1.79 -41.74 -1.65
C PRO A 169 -1.81 -42.92 -0.67
N ARG A 170 -2.47 -42.73 0.49
CA ARG A 170 -2.74 -43.82 1.43
C ARG A 170 -3.83 -44.74 0.89
N VAL A 171 -3.44 -46.01 0.82
CA VAL A 171 -4.20 -47.19 0.40
C VAL A 171 -5.48 -47.37 1.23
N LEU A 172 -6.60 -47.58 0.53
CA LEU A 172 -7.85 -48.13 1.05
C LEU A 172 -7.60 -49.52 1.67
N GLN A 173 -7.55 -49.61 2.99
CA GLN A 173 -7.68 -50.88 3.68
C GLN A 173 -9.16 -51.24 3.83
N LYS A 174 -9.62 -52.12 2.94
CA LYS A 174 -10.74 -53.03 3.20
C LYS A 174 -10.49 -53.75 4.52
N ARG A 175 -11.33 -53.52 5.52
CA ARG A 175 -11.58 -54.51 6.57
C ARG A 175 -13.01 -55.00 6.48
N ARG A 176 -13.12 -56.26 6.04
CA ARG A 176 -14.26 -57.16 6.19
C ARG A 176 -14.53 -57.39 7.68
N LYS A 177 -15.76 -57.22 8.13
CA LYS A 177 -16.71 -58.29 8.51
C LYS A 177 -18.04 -57.66 8.86
#